data_AF-A0A0Q6S0G5-F1
#
_entry.id   AF-A0A0Q6S0G5-F1
#
_cell.length_a   1.000
_cell.length_b   1.000
_cell.length_c   1.000
_cell.angle_alpha   90.00
_cell.angle_beta   90.00
_cell.angle_gamma   90.00
#
_symmetry.space_group_name_H-M   'P 1'
#
loop_
_entity.id
_entity.type
_entity.pdbx_description
1 polymer ?
#
loop_
_entity_poly.entity_id
_entity_poly.type
_entity_poly.pdbx_seq_one_letter_code
_entity_poly.pdbx_strand_id
1 'polypeptide(L)' 'MKSFGMLQDLSLQANVSNLFDKNHLSTIGSNGFVTSDPNGTFATLLAGVPRQFFVTLNGKP' A
#
# COMPACT_ATOMS: atom_id res chain seq x y z
N MET A 1 8.03 -43.23 -2.66
CA MET A 1 7.94 -42.04 -3.53
C MET A 1 7.50 -40.88 -2.65
N LYS A 2 8.41 -39.96 -2.31
CA LYS A 2 8.23 -38.97 -1.22
C LYS A 2 7.65 -37.66 -1.76
N SER A 3 6.56 -37.19 -1.12
CA SER A 3 6.23 -35.77 -0.86
C SER A 3 6.13 -34.78 -2.04
N PHE A 4 5.30 -35.05 -3.05
CA PHE A 4 4.86 -34.02 -4.02
C PHE A 4 3.49 -33.40 -3.72
N GLY A 5 2.73 -33.96 -2.77
CA GLY A 5 1.37 -33.48 -2.44
C GLY A 5 1.36 -32.09 -1.78
N MET A 6 2.22 -31.85 -0.79
CA MET A 6 2.28 -30.55 -0.10
C MET A 6 2.71 -29.38 -0.98
N LEU A 7 3.46 -29.62 -2.07
CA LEU A 7 3.90 -28.55 -2.97
C LEU A 7 2.83 -28.17 -4.01
N GLN A 8 1.86 -29.04 -4.28
CA GLN A 8 0.78 -28.79 -5.25
C GLN A 8 -0.22 -27.74 -4.76
N ASP A 9 -0.34 -27.58 -3.44
CA ASP A 9 -1.27 -26.64 -2.82
C ASP A 9 -0.61 -25.31 -2.43
N LEU A 10 0.68 -25.11 -2.75
CA LEU A 10 1.38 -23.85 -2.51
C LEU A 10 1.29 -22.90 -3.71
N SER A 11 1.09 -21.62 -3.44
CA SER A 11 1.15 -20.54 -4.42
C SER A 11 2.09 -19.42 -3.97
N LEU A 12 2.89 -18.93 -4.92
CA LEU A 12 3.75 -17.77 -4.72
C LEU A 12 3.15 -16.58 -5.47
N GLN A 13 3.01 -15.45 -4.78
CA GLN A 13 2.52 -14.20 -5.36
C GLN A 13 3.55 -13.09 -5.14
N ALA A 14 3.70 -12.23 -6.13
CA ALA A 14 4.54 -11.04 -6.04
C ALA A 14 3.71 -9.81 -6.43
N ASN A 15 3.78 -8.75 -5.62
CA ASN A 15 3.07 -7.50 -5.83
C ASN A 15 4.02 -6.32 -5.64
N VAL A 16 3.76 -5.24 -6.37
CA VAL A 16 4.51 -3.98 -6.24
C VAL A 16 3.52 -2.84 -6.05
N SER A 17 3.68 -2.05 -4.99
CA SER A 17 2.95 -0.80 -4.81
C SER A 17 3.80 0.37 -5.34
N ASN A 18 3.13 1.36 -5.93
CA ASN A 18 3.79 2.53 -6.52
C ASN A 18 4.90 2.16 -7.55
N LEU A 19 4.52 1.38 -8.57
CA LEU A 19 5.45 0.82 -9.59
C LEU A 19 6.38 1.86 -10.22
N PHE A 20 5.90 3.09 -10.40
CA PHE A 20 6.67 4.19 -11.01
C PHE A 20 7.38 5.10 -10.00
N ASP A 21 7.37 4.77 -8.70
CA ASP A 21 7.94 5.59 -7.60
C ASP A 21 7.51 7.07 -7.65
N LYS A 22 6.20 7.26 -7.76
CA LYS A 22 5.62 8.59 -7.79
C LYS A 22 5.51 9.16 -6.38
N ASN A 23 6.03 10.37 -6.22
CA ASN A 23 5.71 11.21 -5.07
C ASN A 23 4.26 11.68 -5.17
N HIS A 24 3.44 11.31 -4.20
CA HIS A 24 2.02 11.63 -4.15
C HIS A 24 1.57 11.87 -2.71
N LEU A 25 0.36 12.40 -2.55
CA LEU A 25 -0.29 12.58 -1.26
C LEU A 25 -1.32 11.47 -1.07
N SER A 26 -1.28 10.80 0.09
CA SER A 26 -2.24 9.74 0.45
C SER A 26 -3.57 10.33 0.91
N THR A 27 -3.51 11.42 1.67
CA THR A 27 -4.68 12.00 2.36
C THR A 27 -4.54 13.51 2.44
N ILE A 28 -5.67 14.19 2.34
CA ILE A 28 -5.80 15.63 2.53
C ILE A 28 -6.83 15.88 3.63
N GLY A 29 -6.57 16.82 4.54
CA GLY A 29 -7.52 17.21 5.59
C GLY A 29 -7.68 16.17 6.69
N SER A 30 -6.58 15.53 7.10
CA SER A 30 -6.61 14.54 8.21
C SER A 30 -7.02 15.15 9.56
N ASN A 31 -6.95 16.48 9.69
CA ASN A 31 -7.44 17.27 10.81
C ASN A 31 -8.81 17.94 10.55
N GLY A 32 -9.50 17.59 9.46
CA GLY A 32 -10.77 18.19 9.03
C GLY A 32 -10.60 19.44 8.15
N PHE A 33 -11.72 20.12 7.89
CA PHE A 33 -11.78 21.35 7.08
C PHE A 33 -12.46 22.46 7.89
N VAL A 34 -11.99 23.70 7.70
CA VAL A 34 -12.60 24.90 8.29
C VAL A 34 -13.49 25.61 7.27
N THR A 35 -14.56 26.24 7.73
CA THR A 35 -15.53 26.95 6.86
C THR A 35 -14.92 28.17 6.15
N SER A 36 -13.88 28.77 6.72
CA SER A 36 -13.16 29.90 6.14
C SER A 36 -11.69 29.82 6.53
N ASP A 37 -10.79 29.82 5.54
CA ASP A 37 -9.34 29.93 5.73
C ASP A 37 -8.78 31.07 4.84
N PRO A 38 -8.96 32.34 5.23
CA PRO A 38 -8.50 33.48 4.44
C PRO A 38 -6.99 33.52 4.25
N ASN A 39 -6.22 32.86 5.12
CA ASN A 39 -4.76 32.85 5.12
C ASN A 39 -4.16 31.59 4.45
N GLY A 40 -4.98 30.60 4.10
CA GLY A 40 -4.55 29.37 3.43
C GLY A 40 -3.62 28.47 4.26
N THR A 41 -3.68 28.58 5.58
CA THR A 41 -2.75 27.86 6.49
C THR A 41 -3.30 26.54 7.00
N PHE A 42 -4.58 26.25 6.76
CA PHE A 42 -5.26 25.09 7.29
C PHE A 42 -5.28 23.95 6.27
N ALA A 43 -4.09 23.48 5.88
CA ALA A 43 -3.93 22.33 5.00
C ALA A 43 -3.06 21.26 5.67
N THR A 44 -3.61 20.07 5.86
CA THR A 44 -2.83 18.89 6.25
C THR A 44 -2.74 17.93 5.07
N LEU A 45 -1.51 17.57 4.74
CA LEU A 45 -1.20 16.67 3.62
C LEU A 45 -0.37 15.51 4.17
N LEU A 46 -0.89 14.29 4.03
CA LEU A 46 -0.17 13.08 4.38
C LEU A 46 0.55 12.57 3.14
N ALA A 47 1.88 12.45 3.23
CA ALA A 47 2.68 11.87 2.15
C ALA A 47 2.25 10.41 1.87
N GLY A 48 2.21 10.06 0.59
CA GLY A 48 2.00 8.71 0.09
C GLY A 48 3.15 7.77 0.47
N VAL A 49 2.87 6.47 0.45
CA VAL A 49 3.89 5.44 0.73
C VAL A 49 4.92 5.36 -0.41
N PRO A 50 6.19 5.06 -0.09
CA PRO A 50 7.23 4.82 -1.11
C PRO A 50 6.92 3.54 -1.92
N ARG A 51 7.70 3.28 -2.97
CA ARG A 51 7.64 1.99 -3.70
C ARG A 51 7.94 0.83 -2.76
N GLN A 52 7.06 -0.17 -2.74
CA GLN A 52 7.21 -1.37 -1.90
C GLN A 52 6.99 -2.64 -2.71
N PHE A 53 7.71 -3.69 -2.33
CA PHE A 53 7.63 -5.01 -2.93
C PHE A 53 7.12 -6.01 -1.90
N PHE A 54 6.18 -6.84 -2.30
CA PHE A 54 5.58 -7.86 -1.46
C PHE A 54 5.72 -9.22 -2.13
N VAL A 55 6.17 -10.21 -1.37
CA VAL A 55 6.20 -11.61 -1.79
C VAL A 55 5.38 -12.40 -0.77
N THR A 56 4.40 -13.14 -1.26
CA THR A 56 3.49 -13.91 -0.41
C THR A 56 3.56 -15.38 -0.82
N LEU A 57 3.79 -16.25 0.16
CA LEU A 57 3.61 -17.69 0.02
C LEU A 57 2.28 -18.08 0.68
N ASN A 58 1.38 -18.68 -0.07
CA ASN A 58 0.10 -19.16 0.43
C ASN A 58 0.02 -20.68 0.24
N GLY A 59 -0.63 -21.38 1.18
CA GLY A 59 -1.03 -22.77 1.04
C GLY A 59 -2.53 -22.91 1.25
N LYS A 60 -3.18 -23.91 0.64
CA LYS A 60 -4.51 -24.32 1.11
C LYS A 60 -4.39 -24.83 2.56
N PRO A 61 -5.34 -24.49 3.44
CA PRO A 61 -5.40 -25.02 4.80
C PRO A 61 -5.62 -26.55 4.79
#